data_AF-A0A2E7W7P8-F1
#
_entry.id   AF-A0A2E7W7P8-F1
#
_cell.length_a   1.000
_cell.length_b   1.000
_cell.length_c   1.000
_cell.angle_alpha   90.00
_cell.angle_beta   90.00
_cell.angle_gamma   90.00
#
_symmetry.space_group_name_H-M   'P 1'
#
loop_
_entity.id
_entity.type
_entity.pdbx_description
1 polymer ?
#
loop_
_entity_poly.entity_id
_entity_poly.type
_entity_poly.pdbx_seq_one_letter_code
_entity_poly.pdbx_strand_id
1 'polypeptide(L)'
;MATNSFFSRHPHGEQQVIEDLTIESIKIHGKDMVYVPRKYVNEDKLFGEDTISKFDDARGIEMYIENVDGFEGEGDFLSKFGLQIKDSMTVVVSKKRFLETFSYRSEIDRPREGDLIWFPMTKSLFEITFVEHENPFYQVGKLYTYKLTCELFKYSDETIDTGFSEIDEVEDDYSYQFDLALVTGTNANGGNFITGENVTQTLTSGSVIASVVSWNTNTSILRVNDFHITGTANGFAAGSNLLVAADSGSTWLIATGSGTTVTGGMTFPTNNYADNLDIETLADDLFDFSDKDPFSEGNY
;
A
#
# COMPACT_ATOMS: atom_id res chain seq x y z
N MET A 1 -39.44 24.73 -27.86
CA MET A 1 -39.83 24.01 -29.10
C MET A 1 -39.30 22.60 -29.01
N ALA A 2 -40.12 21.61 -29.38
CA ALA A 2 -39.70 20.22 -29.38
C ALA A 2 -38.77 19.94 -30.56
N THR A 3 -37.76 19.17 -30.22
CA THR A 3 -36.65 18.64 -31.01
C THR A 3 -37.10 17.86 -32.27
N ASN A 4 -36.35 17.94 -33.39
CA ASN A 4 -36.77 17.49 -34.74
C ASN A 4 -37.11 15.98 -34.82
N SER A 5 -38.21 15.60 -35.48
CA SER A 5 -38.67 14.20 -35.61
C SER A 5 -38.03 13.44 -36.78
N PHE A 6 -37.40 14.14 -37.73
CA PHE A 6 -36.75 13.51 -38.90
C PHE A 6 -35.35 12.98 -38.60
N PHE A 7 -34.80 13.27 -37.42
CA PHE A 7 -33.48 12.79 -37.00
C PHE A 7 -33.63 11.80 -35.85
N SER A 8 -33.07 10.60 -36.04
CA SER A 8 -32.80 9.67 -34.94
C SER A 8 -31.65 10.25 -34.11
N ARG A 9 -31.80 10.27 -32.79
CA ARG A 9 -30.81 10.89 -31.87
C ARG A 9 -29.82 9.89 -31.29
N HIS A 10 -30.08 8.62 -31.53
CA HIS A 10 -29.31 7.52 -30.97
C HIS A 10 -29.04 6.43 -32.03
N PRO A 11 -28.59 6.77 -33.25
CA PRO A 11 -28.26 5.76 -34.24
C PRO A 11 -27.06 4.94 -33.76
N HIS A 12 -27.20 3.62 -33.81
CA HIS A 12 -26.21 2.69 -33.24
C HIS A 12 -24.82 2.82 -33.89
N GLY A 13 -24.77 3.13 -35.19
CA GLY A 13 -23.51 3.31 -35.92
C GLY A 13 -22.72 4.54 -35.47
N GLU A 14 -23.37 5.68 -35.25
CA GLU A 14 -22.67 6.89 -34.76
C GLU A 14 -22.16 6.68 -33.34
N GLN A 15 -22.94 5.99 -32.50
CA GLN A 15 -22.51 5.65 -31.14
C GLN A 15 -21.22 4.82 -31.12
N GLN A 16 -21.09 3.85 -32.04
CA GLN A 16 -19.89 3.01 -32.15
C GLN A 16 -18.70 3.79 -32.68
N VAL A 17 -18.90 4.63 -33.71
CA VAL A 17 -17.80 5.45 -34.25
C VAL A 17 -17.28 6.43 -33.20
N ILE A 18 -18.17 7.06 -32.43
CA ILE A 18 -17.76 7.94 -31.32
C ILE A 18 -17.00 7.14 -30.26
N GLU A 19 -17.51 5.98 -29.85
CA GLU A 19 -16.84 5.11 -28.88
C GLU A 19 -15.42 4.72 -29.35
N ASP A 20 -15.28 4.25 -30.59
CA ASP A 20 -14.00 3.83 -31.14
C ASP A 20 -13.02 5.02 -31.29
N LEU A 21 -13.51 6.20 -31.67
CA LEU A 21 -12.70 7.43 -31.69
C LEU A 21 -12.26 7.86 -30.29
N THR A 22 -13.11 7.73 -29.27
CA THR A 22 -12.73 8.05 -27.88
C THR A 22 -11.65 7.09 -27.38
N ILE A 23 -11.78 5.78 -27.68
CA ILE A 23 -10.77 4.77 -27.35
C ILE A 23 -9.45 5.10 -28.03
N GLU A 24 -9.46 5.42 -29.33
CA GLU A 24 -8.26 5.74 -30.07
C GLU A 24 -7.60 7.03 -29.56
N SER A 25 -8.39 8.05 -29.22
CA SER A 25 -7.88 9.28 -28.61
C SER A 25 -7.18 9.01 -27.27
N ILE A 26 -7.75 8.14 -26.42
CA ILE A 26 -7.13 7.75 -25.14
C ILE A 26 -5.85 6.94 -25.40
N LYS A 27 -5.80 6.08 -26.41
CA LYS A 27 -4.58 5.34 -26.77
C LYS A 27 -3.47 6.22 -27.31
N ILE A 28 -3.79 7.26 -28.08
CA ILE A 28 -2.80 8.17 -28.66
C ILE A 28 -2.22 9.12 -27.60
N HIS A 29 -3.08 9.67 -26.73
CA HIS A 29 -2.70 10.75 -25.81
C HIS A 29 -2.60 10.32 -24.34
N GLY A 30 -3.13 9.16 -23.98
CA GLY A 30 -3.07 8.62 -22.65
C GLY A 30 -1.71 8.04 -22.27
N LYS A 31 -1.66 7.48 -21.07
CA LYS A 31 -0.52 6.77 -20.51
C LYS A 31 -0.95 5.37 -20.11
N ASP A 32 -0.02 4.44 -20.23
CA ASP A 32 -0.19 3.09 -19.71
C ASP A 32 -0.08 3.14 -18.19
N MET A 33 -1.17 2.81 -17.51
CA MET A 33 -1.26 2.72 -16.06
C MET A 33 -1.66 1.31 -15.66
N VAL A 34 -1.47 0.94 -14.40
CA VAL A 34 -1.90 -0.37 -13.90
C VAL A 34 -3.07 -0.16 -12.94
N TYR A 35 -4.21 -0.76 -13.28
CA TYR A 35 -5.41 -0.78 -12.45
C TYR A 35 -5.39 -1.98 -11.52
N VAL A 36 -5.63 -1.74 -10.23
CA VAL A 36 -5.57 -2.74 -9.17
C VAL A 36 -6.90 -2.73 -8.42
N PRO A 37 -7.80 -3.70 -8.66
CA PRO A 37 -9.08 -3.77 -7.97
C PRO A 37 -8.92 -4.16 -6.50
N ARG A 38 -9.67 -3.48 -5.62
CA ARG A 38 -9.78 -3.82 -4.20
C ARG A 38 -10.63 -5.06 -4.01
N LYS A 39 -10.18 -5.95 -3.13
CA LYS A 39 -10.92 -7.10 -2.65
C LYS A 39 -11.14 -7.00 -1.15
N TYR A 40 -12.40 -7.09 -0.74
CA TYR A 40 -12.78 -7.15 0.65
C TYR A 40 -12.53 -8.56 1.20
N VAL A 41 -11.87 -8.66 2.37
CA VAL A 41 -11.47 -9.96 2.96
C VAL A 41 -12.39 -10.35 4.11
N ASN A 42 -12.80 -9.40 4.96
CA ASN A 42 -13.64 -9.64 6.13
C ASN A 42 -14.76 -8.60 6.23
N GLU A 43 -15.68 -8.58 5.26
CA GLU A 43 -16.90 -7.78 5.36
C GLU A 43 -17.71 -8.20 6.61
N ASP A 44 -17.71 -7.37 7.66
CA ASP A 44 -18.67 -7.54 8.74
C ASP A 44 -20.06 -7.21 8.21
N LYS A 45 -20.88 -8.24 8.00
CA LYS A 45 -22.24 -8.10 7.48
C LYS A 45 -23.20 -7.37 8.43
N LEU A 46 -22.82 -7.18 9.70
CA LEU A 46 -23.64 -6.49 10.69
C LEU A 46 -23.43 -4.97 10.65
N PHE A 47 -22.18 -4.52 10.51
CA PHE A 47 -21.81 -3.10 10.52
C PHE A 47 -21.40 -2.55 9.15
N GLY A 48 -21.17 -3.43 8.16
CA GLY A 48 -20.74 -3.05 6.82
C GLY A 48 -19.32 -2.49 6.77
N GLU A 49 -18.53 -2.69 7.82
CA GLU A 49 -17.14 -2.28 7.92
C GLU A 49 -16.26 -3.47 7.57
N ASP A 50 -15.32 -3.26 6.66
CA ASP A 50 -14.21 -4.19 6.44
C ASP A 50 -12.99 -3.59 7.13
N THR A 51 -12.31 -4.39 7.96
CA THR A 51 -11.19 -3.92 8.76
C THR A 51 -9.91 -3.84 7.96
N ILE A 52 -9.75 -4.63 6.88
CA ILE A 52 -8.48 -4.72 6.12
C ILE A 52 -8.76 -5.01 4.63
N SER A 53 -8.20 -4.18 3.75
CA SER A 53 -8.28 -4.36 2.29
C SER A 53 -7.19 -5.29 1.78
N LYS A 54 -7.49 -6.04 0.71
CA LYS A 54 -6.49 -6.82 -0.03
C LYS A 54 -6.52 -6.50 -1.52
N PHE A 55 -5.34 -6.47 -2.15
CA PHE A 55 -5.16 -6.30 -3.59
C PHE A 55 -4.45 -7.54 -4.14
N ASP A 56 -5.15 -8.32 -4.98
CA ASP A 56 -4.70 -9.66 -5.44
C ASP A 56 -4.51 -9.79 -6.96
N ASP A 57 -4.74 -8.70 -7.69
CA ASP A 57 -4.80 -8.71 -9.15
C ASP A 57 -4.49 -7.31 -9.67
N ALA A 58 -3.95 -7.24 -10.87
CA ALA A 58 -3.58 -5.99 -11.48
C ALA A 58 -3.54 -6.12 -13.01
N ARG A 59 -3.99 -5.08 -13.71
CA ARG A 59 -4.02 -5.06 -15.17
C ARG A 59 -3.58 -3.72 -15.72
N GLY A 60 -2.69 -3.76 -16.71
CA GLY A 60 -2.36 -2.60 -17.51
C GLY A 60 -3.58 -2.12 -18.32
N ILE A 61 -3.88 -0.83 -18.24
CA ILE A 61 -4.93 -0.17 -19.01
C ILE A 61 -4.49 1.24 -19.40
N GLU A 62 -4.86 1.65 -20.61
CA GLU A 62 -4.62 3.01 -21.06
C GLU A 62 -5.59 4.01 -20.38
N MET A 63 -5.03 5.06 -19.78
CA MET A 63 -5.80 6.14 -19.16
C MET A 63 -5.31 7.51 -19.62
N TYR A 64 -6.23 8.43 -19.83
CA TYR A 64 -5.93 9.82 -20.17
C TYR A 64 -5.94 10.68 -18.92
N ILE A 65 -4.87 11.43 -18.67
CA ILE A 65 -4.79 12.35 -17.54
C ILE A 65 -5.45 13.67 -17.98
N GLU A 66 -6.57 14.03 -17.37
CA GLU A 66 -7.31 15.26 -17.68
C GLU A 66 -6.74 16.47 -16.95
N ASN A 67 -6.38 16.28 -15.68
CA ASN A 67 -5.71 17.29 -14.87
C ASN A 67 -4.67 16.62 -13.98
N VAL A 68 -3.45 17.15 -13.99
CA VAL A 68 -2.48 16.96 -12.91
C VAL A 68 -2.59 18.23 -12.10
N ASP A 69 -3.45 18.22 -11.09
CA ASP A 69 -3.62 19.39 -10.22
C ASP A 69 -2.43 19.43 -9.24
N GLY A 70 -1.26 19.75 -9.81
CA GLY A 70 -0.01 19.86 -9.09
C GLY A 70 0.51 21.30 -9.00
N PHE A 71 -0.19 22.29 -9.59
CA PHE A 71 0.36 23.65 -9.66
C PHE A 71 -0.64 24.83 -9.74
N GLU A 72 -1.96 24.64 -9.71
CA GLU A 72 -2.89 25.78 -9.77
C GLU A 72 -4.09 25.65 -8.80
N GLY A 73 -3.88 25.95 -7.51
CA GLY A 73 -4.91 26.75 -6.81
C GLY A 73 -5.38 26.38 -5.42
N GLU A 74 -4.79 25.41 -4.71
CA GLU A 74 -4.94 25.33 -3.25
C GLU A 74 -3.61 24.88 -2.63
N GLY A 75 -2.67 25.83 -2.58
CA GLY A 75 -1.36 25.61 -1.96
C GLY A 75 -1.54 25.22 -0.50
N ASP A 76 -0.92 24.10 -0.14
CA ASP A 76 -0.56 23.76 1.24
C ASP A 76 -1.63 24.10 2.28
N PHE A 77 -2.62 23.22 2.42
CA PHE A 77 -3.59 23.35 3.50
C PHE A 77 -2.86 23.13 4.83
N LEU A 78 -2.55 24.23 5.54
CA LEU A 78 -2.02 24.20 6.89
C LEU A 78 -3.15 23.85 7.86
N SER A 79 -3.27 22.56 8.18
CA SER A 79 -4.14 22.08 9.26
C SER A 79 -3.45 22.35 10.61
N LYS A 80 -4.21 22.34 11.72
CA LYS A 80 -3.64 22.42 13.08
C LYS A 80 -2.65 21.27 13.40
N PHE A 81 -2.60 20.26 12.53
CA PHE A 81 -1.71 19.10 12.61
C PHE A 81 -0.55 19.14 11.59
N GLY A 82 -0.32 20.27 10.91
CA GLY A 82 0.81 20.45 9.99
C GLY A 82 0.41 20.68 8.53
N LEU A 83 1.43 20.62 7.67
CA LEU A 83 1.32 20.78 6.22
C LEU A 83 0.83 19.46 5.60
N GLN A 84 -0.38 19.44 5.03
CA GLN A 84 -0.85 18.26 4.29
C GLN A 84 -0.86 18.57 2.80
N ILE A 85 0.20 18.16 2.10
CA ILE A 85 0.24 18.14 0.63
C ILE A 85 -0.56 16.91 0.19
N LYS A 86 -1.70 17.13 -0.47
CA LYS A 86 -2.47 16.07 -1.12
C LYS A 86 -2.24 16.15 -2.62
N ASP A 87 -1.46 15.21 -3.14
CA ASP A 87 -1.37 15.03 -4.58
C ASP A 87 -2.66 14.37 -5.07
N SER A 88 -3.37 15.06 -5.96
CA SER A 88 -4.58 14.56 -6.59
C SER A 88 -4.43 14.55 -8.11
N MET A 89 -5.04 13.55 -8.74
CA MET A 89 -5.00 13.39 -10.19
C MET A 89 -6.39 13.01 -10.69
N THR A 90 -6.76 13.56 -11.84
CA THR A 90 -8.00 13.17 -12.52
C THR A 90 -7.65 12.42 -13.80
N VAL A 91 -8.09 11.16 -13.87
CA VAL A 91 -7.86 10.29 -15.02
C VAL A 91 -9.17 9.84 -15.65
N VAL A 92 -9.12 9.60 -16.95
CA VAL A 92 -10.27 9.21 -17.77
C VAL A 92 -9.95 7.89 -18.43
N VAL A 93 -10.82 6.90 -18.25
CA VAL A 93 -10.70 5.56 -18.81
C VAL A 93 -11.90 5.23 -19.70
N SER A 94 -11.66 4.50 -20.80
CA SER A 94 -12.77 4.05 -21.65
C SER A 94 -13.55 2.91 -20.99
N LYS A 95 -14.89 3.03 -21.00
CA LYS A 95 -15.79 2.01 -20.45
C LYS A 95 -15.67 0.67 -21.17
N LYS A 96 -15.63 0.67 -22.50
CA LYS A 96 -15.53 -0.55 -23.30
C LYS A 96 -14.21 -1.27 -23.06
N ARG A 97 -13.09 -0.53 -23.04
CA ARG A 97 -11.76 -1.11 -22.76
C ARG A 97 -11.67 -1.68 -21.36
N PHE A 98 -12.20 -0.98 -20.36
CA PHE A 98 -12.24 -1.49 -18.99
C PHE A 98 -12.99 -2.84 -18.90
N LEU A 99 -14.18 -2.91 -19.50
CA LEU A 99 -14.97 -4.15 -19.54
C LEU A 99 -14.28 -5.29 -20.29
N GLU A 100 -13.57 -4.99 -21.39
CA GLU A 100 -12.77 -5.99 -22.12
C GLU A 100 -11.62 -6.52 -21.27
N THR A 101 -10.91 -5.64 -20.55
CA THR A 101 -9.77 -6.02 -19.70
C THR A 101 -10.20 -6.89 -18.53
N PHE A 102 -11.33 -6.58 -17.89
CA PHE A 102 -11.82 -7.28 -16.71
C PHE A 102 -12.91 -8.32 -17.01
N SER A 103 -13.11 -8.70 -18.28
CA SER A 103 -14.19 -9.63 -18.68
C SER A 103 -14.11 -11.02 -18.03
N TYR A 104 -12.96 -11.40 -17.48
CA TYR A 104 -12.75 -12.67 -16.77
C TYR A 104 -13.34 -12.67 -15.36
N ARG A 105 -13.59 -11.50 -14.77
CA ARG A 105 -14.17 -11.31 -13.44
C ARG A 105 -15.52 -10.61 -13.57
N SER A 106 -16.61 -11.38 -13.44
CA SER A 106 -17.97 -10.84 -13.55
C SER A 106 -18.34 -9.86 -12.45
N GLU A 107 -17.58 -9.85 -11.35
CA GLU A 107 -17.79 -8.94 -10.23
C GLU A 107 -17.34 -7.51 -10.52
N ILE A 108 -16.44 -7.30 -11.49
CA ILE A 108 -15.84 -5.99 -11.81
C ILE A 108 -16.51 -5.44 -13.07
N ASP A 109 -17.59 -4.68 -12.89
CA ASP A 109 -18.40 -4.10 -13.96
C ASP A 109 -18.06 -2.63 -14.25
N ARG A 110 -17.38 -1.97 -13.32
CA ARG A 110 -16.92 -0.58 -13.42
C ARG A 110 -15.81 -0.33 -12.39
N PRO A 111 -15.02 0.73 -12.56
CA PRO A 111 -14.13 1.18 -11.51
C PRO A 111 -14.90 1.53 -10.23
N ARG A 112 -14.31 1.24 -9.07
CA ARG A 112 -14.91 1.51 -7.76
C ARG A 112 -14.03 2.42 -6.93
N GLU A 113 -14.67 3.08 -5.99
CA GLU A 113 -13.98 3.87 -4.97
C GLU A 113 -13.17 2.92 -4.08
N GLY A 114 -11.94 3.31 -3.75
CA GLY A 114 -10.97 2.51 -3.01
C GLY A 114 -10.14 1.55 -3.87
N ASP A 115 -10.37 1.47 -5.18
CA ASP A 115 -9.46 0.77 -6.10
C ASP A 115 -8.19 1.61 -6.33
N LEU A 116 -7.08 0.96 -6.69
CA LEU A 116 -5.78 1.63 -6.85
C LEU A 116 -5.36 1.74 -8.32
N ILE A 117 -4.61 2.78 -8.62
CA ILE A 117 -3.99 3.05 -9.92
C ILE A 117 -2.51 3.31 -9.69
N TRP A 118 -1.67 2.45 -10.24
CA TRP A 118 -0.23 2.65 -10.28
C TRP A 118 0.16 3.44 -11.51
N PHE A 119 0.96 4.49 -11.30
CA PHE A 119 1.53 5.28 -12.38
C PHE A 119 3.04 5.00 -12.52
N PRO A 120 3.46 4.24 -13.56
CA PRO A 120 4.87 3.84 -13.71
C PRO A 120 5.85 5.01 -13.88
N MET A 121 5.39 6.17 -14.37
CA MET A 121 6.27 7.32 -14.62
C MET A 121 6.69 8.04 -13.34
N THR A 122 5.78 8.15 -12.36
CA THR A 122 6.06 8.80 -11.07
C THR A 122 6.42 7.79 -9.98
N LYS A 123 6.23 6.48 -10.25
CA LYS A 123 6.34 5.40 -9.26
C LYS A 123 5.47 5.67 -8.03
N SER A 124 4.24 6.10 -8.27
CA SER A 124 3.30 6.46 -7.21
C SER A 124 1.99 5.70 -7.39
N LEU A 125 1.42 5.31 -6.26
CA LEU A 125 0.13 4.62 -6.18
C LEU A 125 -0.95 5.63 -5.81
N PHE A 126 -2.05 5.64 -6.54
CA PHE A 126 -3.19 6.52 -6.31
C PHE A 126 -4.44 5.72 -5.98
N GLU A 127 -5.20 6.13 -4.98
CA GLU A 127 -6.50 5.58 -4.63
C GLU A 127 -7.62 6.37 -5.30
N ILE A 128 -8.59 5.66 -5.89
CA ILE A 128 -9.78 6.28 -6.47
C ILE A 128 -10.72 6.74 -5.35
N THR A 129 -10.88 8.04 -5.20
CA THR A 129 -11.80 8.62 -4.20
C THR A 129 -13.21 8.78 -4.74
N PHE A 130 -13.35 9.04 -6.03
CA PHE A 130 -14.64 9.25 -6.65
C PHE A 130 -14.68 8.80 -8.11
N VAL A 131 -15.78 8.13 -8.47
CA VAL A 131 -16.04 7.67 -9.85
C VAL A 131 -17.21 8.45 -10.43
N GLU A 132 -16.89 9.44 -11.27
CA GLU A 132 -17.87 10.21 -11.99
C GLU A 132 -18.38 9.38 -13.19
N HIS A 133 -19.68 9.07 -13.13
CA HIS A 133 -20.39 8.29 -14.14
C HIS A 133 -21.48 9.09 -14.86
N GLU A 134 -21.50 10.41 -14.67
CA GLU A 134 -22.53 11.31 -15.23
C GLU A 134 -21.99 12.39 -16.20
N ASN A 135 -20.67 12.43 -16.47
CA ASN A 135 -20.02 13.47 -17.27
C ASN A 135 -19.04 12.84 -18.29
N PRO A 136 -19.02 13.19 -19.59
CA PRO A 136 -19.64 14.34 -20.25
C PRO A 136 -20.97 14.00 -20.93
N PHE A 137 -21.91 14.95 -20.79
CA PHE A 137 -23.19 15.11 -21.49
C PHE A 137 -23.45 14.09 -22.61
N TYR A 138 -24.52 13.29 -22.47
CA TYR A 138 -24.95 12.24 -23.40
C TYR A 138 -25.22 12.74 -24.85
N GLN A 139 -24.18 13.13 -25.60
CA GLN A 139 -24.31 13.71 -26.94
C GLN A 139 -25.08 12.77 -27.88
N VAL A 140 -24.95 11.47 -27.66
CA VAL A 140 -25.66 10.40 -28.38
C VAL A 140 -26.30 9.38 -27.42
N GLY A 141 -26.65 9.78 -26.20
CA GLY A 141 -27.43 8.92 -25.28
C GLY A 141 -26.68 7.80 -24.55
N LYS A 142 -25.34 7.74 -24.65
CA LYS A 142 -24.50 6.76 -23.92
C LYS A 142 -23.26 7.41 -23.32
N LEU A 143 -22.79 6.84 -22.21
CA LEU A 143 -21.53 7.17 -21.57
C LEU A 143 -20.42 6.25 -22.12
N TYR A 144 -19.33 6.84 -22.58
CA TYR A 144 -18.19 6.11 -23.18
C TYR A 144 -16.96 6.05 -22.28
N THR A 145 -16.90 6.90 -21.26
CA THR A 145 -15.73 7.09 -20.40
C THR A 145 -16.15 7.12 -18.94
N TYR A 146 -15.29 6.64 -18.05
CA TYR A 146 -15.36 6.90 -16.62
C TYR A 146 -14.31 7.96 -16.29
N LYS A 147 -14.70 8.95 -15.49
CA LYS A 147 -13.79 9.95 -14.96
C LYS A 147 -13.54 9.62 -13.49
N LEU A 148 -12.27 9.42 -13.15
CA LEU A 148 -11.81 8.92 -11.87
C LEU A 148 -11.01 10.05 -11.22
N THR A 149 -11.46 10.48 -10.06
CA THR A 149 -10.68 11.36 -9.18
C THR A 149 -9.90 10.48 -8.24
N CYS A 150 -8.58 10.69 -8.19
CA CYS A 150 -7.68 9.88 -7.39
C CYS A 150 -6.83 10.76 -6.47
N GLU A 151 -6.52 10.27 -5.27
CA GLU A 151 -5.59 10.87 -4.32
C GLU A 151 -4.40 9.93 -4.10
N LEU A 152 -3.25 10.45 -3.67
CA LEU A 152 -2.09 9.60 -3.32
C LEU A 152 -2.49 8.57 -2.25
N PHE A 153 -2.26 7.29 -2.55
CA PHE A 153 -2.58 6.20 -1.63
C PHE A 153 -1.76 6.28 -0.35
N LYS A 154 -2.40 5.97 0.77
CA LYS A 154 -1.76 5.89 2.08
C LYS A 154 -1.84 4.45 2.56
N TYR A 155 -0.69 3.83 2.71
CA TYR A 155 -0.58 2.51 3.29
C TYR A 155 -1.08 2.49 4.73
N SER A 156 -1.96 1.55 5.05
CA SER A 156 -2.61 1.32 6.33
C SER A 156 -2.72 -0.20 6.59
N ASP A 157 -1.61 -0.92 6.42
CA ASP A 157 -1.48 -2.37 6.64
C ASP A 157 -2.35 -3.23 5.69
N GLU A 158 -2.61 -2.74 4.46
CA GLU A 158 -3.20 -3.56 3.40
C GLU A 158 -2.19 -4.57 2.82
N THR A 159 -2.68 -5.73 2.38
CA THR A 159 -1.86 -6.70 1.65
C THR A 159 -1.91 -6.42 0.15
N ILE A 160 -0.75 -6.19 -0.47
CA ILE A 160 -0.60 -5.88 -1.89
C ILE A 160 0.23 -6.99 -2.55
N ASP A 161 -0.48 -7.93 -3.21
CA ASP A 161 0.13 -9.03 -3.96
C ASP A 161 -0.46 -9.04 -5.36
N THR A 162 0.02 -8.10 -6.17
CA THR A 162 -0.51 -7.83 -7.51
C THR A 162 0.24 -8.60 -8.61
N GLY A 163 1.41 -9.15 -8.28
CA GLY A 163 2.31 -9.81 -9.21
C GLY A 163 3.17 -8.83 -10.03
N PHE A 164 3.09 -7.53 -9.74
CA PHE A 164 3.97 -6.50 -10.27
C PHE A 164 4.94 -6.08 -9.17
N SER A 165 6.23 -6.41 -9.33
CA SER A 165 7.25 -6.17 -8.30
C SER A 165 7.28 -4.71 -7.84
N GLU A 166 7.13 -3.74 -8.74
CA GLU A 166 7.16 -2.31 -8.37
C GLU A 166 5.97 -1.87 -7.51
N ILE A 167 4.83 -2.56 -7.62
CA ILE A 167 3.63 -2.26 -6.84
C ILE A 167 3.71 -2.98 -5.49
N ASP A 168 4.18 -4.23 -5.51
CA ASP A 168 4.33 -5.06 -4.31
C ASP A 168 5.46 -4.50 -3.40
N GLU A 169 6.49 -3.87 -3.99
CA GLU A 169 7.55 -3.13 -3.25
C GLU A 169 7.00 -1.98 -2.38
N VAL A 170 5.81 -1.43 -2.69
CA VAL A 170 5.18 -0.39 -1.86
C VAL A 170 4.82 -0.94 -0.48
N GLU A 171 4.39 -2.20 -0.39
CA GLU A 171 4.15 -2.85 0.90
C GLU A 171 5.45 -2.95 1.69
N ASP A 172 6.54 -3.37 1.06
CA ASP A 172 7.85 -3.48 1.71
C ASP A 172 8.37 -2.13 2.21
N ASP A 173 8.25 -1.06 1.43
CA ASP A 173 8.78 0.26 1.76
C ASP A 173 8.03 0.97 2.89
N TYR A 174 6.70 0.79 2.98
CA TYR A 174 5.85 1.50 3.93
C TYR A 174 5.39 0.66 5.12
N SER A 175 5.54 -0.68 5.07
CA SER A 175 5.26 -1.56 6.20
C SER A 175 6.22 -1.31 7.37
N TYR A 176 5.78 -1.73 8.55
CA TYR A 176 6.61 -1.63 9.75
C TYR A 176 7.83 -2.55 9.67
N GLN A 177 9.02 -1.95 9.63
CA GLN A 177 10.31 -2.65 9.54
C GLN A 177 11.03 -2.69 10.89
N PHE A 178 11.70 -3.80 11.18
CA PHE A 178 12.60 -3.96 12.32
C PHE A 178 13.98 -4.43 11.88
N ASP A 179 15.01 -3.85 12.49
CA ASP A 179 16.40 -4.25 12.30
C ASP A 179 16.82 -5.24 13.40
N LEU A 180 17.17 -6.45 12.99
CA LEU A 180 17.68 -7.52 13.82
C LEU A 180 19.20 -7.64 13.66
N ALA A 181 19.94 -7.45 14.74
CA ALA A 181 21.38 -7.69 14.77
C ALA A 181 21.66 -9.19 14.98
N LEU A 182 22.38 -9.81 14.05
CA LEU A 182 22.66 -11.24 14.04
C LEU A 182 24.12 -11.54 14.40
N VAL A 183 24.34 -12.68 15.05
CA VAL A 183 25.66 -13.18 15.44
C VAL A 183 25.88 -14.61 14.93
N THR A 184 27.11 -14.89 14.50
CA THR A 184 27.54 -16.24 14.15
C THR A 184 27.79 -17.05 15.42
N GLY A 185 27.05 -18.14 15.64
CA GLY A 185 27.29 -19.11 16.71
C GLY A 185 27.66 -20.50 16.20
N THR A 186 28.03 -21.41 17.10
CA THR A 186 28.49 -22.78 16.77
C THR A 186 27.45 -23.63 16.02
N ASN A 187 26.17 -23.24 16.08
CA ASN A 187 25.05 -23.91 15.42
C ASN A 187 24.42 -23.07 14.28
N ALA A 188 25.04 -21.95 13.91
CA ALA A 188 24.58 -21.06 12.85
C ALA A 188 25.26 -21.42 11.53
N ASN A 189 24.48 -21.63 10.47
CA ASN A 189 24.97 -21.70 9.10
C ASN A 189 24.94 -20.29 8.51
N GLY A 190 26.10 -19.63 8.47
CA GLY A 190 26.28 -18.24 8.05
C GLY A 190 26.07 -17.96 6.55
N GLY A 191 25.07 -18.59 5.93
CA GLY A 191 24.60 -18.26 4.60
C GLY A 191 23.94 -16.88 4.54
N ASN A 192 23.80 -16.33 3.34
CA ASN A 192 23.14 -15.04 3.15
C ASN A 192 21.63 -15.21 3.07
N PHE A 193 20.90 -14.24 3.61
CA PHE A 193 19.47 -14.15 3.38
C PHE A 193 19.17 -13.62 1.96
N ILE A 194 18.04 -14.05 1.42
CA ILE A 194 17.46 -13.61 0.15
C ILE A 194 16.31 -12.66 0.48
N THR A 195 16.26 -11.49 -0.17
CA THR A 195 15.14 -10.56 -0.03
C THR A 195 13.82 -11.22 -0.45
N GLY A 196 12.77 -11.01 0.34
CA GLY A 196 11.44 -11.61 0.17
C GLY A 196 11.28 -13.01 0.76
N GLU A 197 12.32 -13.61 1.36
CA GLU A 197 12.18 -14.92 2.00
C GLU A 197 11.63 -14.82 3.43
N ASN A 198 10.92 -15.85 3.87
CA ASN A 198 10.40 -15.91 5.24
C ASN A 198 11.47 -16.44 6.21
N VAL A 199 11.68 -15.71 7.30
CA VAL A 199 12.50 -16.14 8.44
C VAL A 199 11.62 -16.54 9.60
N THR A 200 11.89 -17.72 10.16
CA THR A 200 11.13 -18.29 11.28
C THR A 200 12.04 -18.52 12.47
N GLN A 201 11.60 -18.07 13.65
CA GLN A 201 12.18 -18.46 14.92
C GLN A 201 11.18 -19.29 15.72
N THR A 202 11.54 -20.53 16.02
CA THR A 202 10.74 -21.40 16.89
C THR A 202 11.19 -21.23 18.34
N LEU A 203 10.25 -20.77 19.17
CA LEU A 203 10.38 -20.61 20.62
C LEU A 203 9.54 -21.67 21.34
N THR A 204 9.81 -21.88 22.63
CA THR A 204 8.99 -22.78 23.46
C THR A 204 7.55 -22.29 23.59
N SER A 205 7.33 -20.96 23.51
CA SER A 205 6.03 -20.30 23.65
C SER A 205 5.28 -20.13 22.33
N GLY A 206 5.88 -20.45 21.18
CA GLY A 206 5.28 -20.18 19.88
C GLY A 206 6.31 -20.09 18.75
N SER A 207 5.86 -19.73 17.55
CA SER A 207 6.76 -19.41 16.44
C SER A 207 6.53 -17.98 15.99
N VAL A 208 7.62 -17.30 15.63
CA VAL A 208 7.60 -15.95 15.08
C VAL A 208 8.12 -16.05 13.66
N ILE A 209 7.34 -15.57 12.72
CA ILE A 209 7.62 -15.56 11.28
C ILE A 209 7.66 -14.09 10.85
N ALA A 210 8.63 -13.74 10.02
CA ALA A 210 8.71 -12.43 9.39
C ALA A 210 9.30 -12.57 7.97
N SER A 211 9.04 -11.60 7.10
CA SER A 211 9.63 -11.54 5.75
C SER A 211 10.92 -10.70 5.76
N VAL A 212 11.89 -11.06 4.92
CA VAL A 212 13.18 -10.37 4.81
C VAL A 212 13.11 -9.22 3.80
N VAL A 213 13.28 -7.99 4.26
CA VAL A 213 13.36 -6.81 3.39
C VAL A 213 14.78 -6.63 2.86
N SER A 214 15.78 -6.67 3.75
CA SER A 214 17.18 -6.52 3.32
C SER A 214 18.16 -7.19 4.29
N TRP A 215 19.31 -7.59 3.75
CA TRP A 215 20.40 -8.21 4.52
C TRP A 215 21.74 -7.54 4.23
N ASN A 216 22.38 -7.00 5.27
CA ASN A 216 23.71 -6.43 5.16
C ASN A 216 24.77 -7.40 5.72
N THR A 217 25.52 -8.01 4.82
CA THR A 217 26.61 -8.96 5.15
C THR A 217 27.77 -8.36 5.93
N ASN A 218 27.98 -7.04 5.87
CA ASN A 218 29.09 -6.37 6.57
C ASN A 218 28.76 -6.05 8.03
N THR A 219 27.50 -5.66 8.30
CA THR A 219 27.04 -5.28 9.64
C THR A 219 26.28 -6.39 10.34
N SER A 220 25.96 -7.48 9.64
CA SER A 220 25.10 -8.58 10.10
C SER A 220 23.72 -8.10 10.60
N ILE A 221 23.20 -7.04 9.97
CA ILE A 221 21.88 -6.50 10.27
C ILE A 221 20.91 -7.05 9.23
N LEU A 222 19.87 -7.74 9.72
CA LEU A 222 18.74 -8.23 8.94
C LEU A 222 17.55 -7.33 9.19
N ARG A 223 16.99 -6.78 8.13
CA ARG A 223 15.75 -6.02 8.19
C ARG A 223 14.58 -6.91 7.81
N VAL A 224 13.54 -6.91 8.65
CA VAL A 224 12.35 -7.73 8.46
C VAL A 224 11.06 -6.93 8.62
N ASN A 225 10.00 -7.35 7.93
CA ASN A 225 8.63 -6.83 7.99
C ASN A 225 7.62 -7.99 8.11
N ASP A 226 6.32 -7.67 8.09
CA ASP A 226 5.18 -8.60 8.17
C ASP A 226 5.30 -9.67 9.27
N PHE A 227 5.14 -9.24 10.52
CA PHE A 227 5.31 -10.12 11.68
C PHE A 227 4.08 -10.99 11.91
N HIS A 228 4.24 -12.29 11.70
CA HIS A 228 3.25 -13.29 12.07
C HIS A 228 3.68 -14.09 13.31
N ILE A 229 2.93 -13.96 14.40
CA ILE A 229 3.19 -14.68 15.65
C ILE A 229 2.13 -15.78 15.84
N THR A 230 2.59 -17.02 15.98
CA THR A 230 1.73 -18.15 16.37
C THR A 230 1.99 -18.53 17.83
N GLY A 231 0.93 -18.66 18.63
CA GLY A 231 1.01 -19.10 20.03
C GLY A 231 1.02 -17.92 21.02
N THR A 232 1.85 -18.01 22.06
CA THR A 232 1.99 -17.00 23.13
C THR A 232 3.42 -16.41 23.15
N ALA A 233 4.08 -16.40 22.00
CA ALA A 233 5.35 -15.70 21.85
C ALA A 233 5.11 -14.18 21.79
N ASN A 234 6.08 -13.38 22.25
CA ASN A 234 6.00 -11.91 22.28
C ASN A 234 7.01 -11.28 21.30
N GLY A 235 7.22 -11.91 20.13
CA GLY A 235 8.21 -11.50 19.13
C GLY A 235 9.53 -12.26 19.21
N PHE A 236 10.50 -11.85 18.40
CA PHE A 236 11.81 -12.50 18.32
C PHE A 236 12.57 -12.42 19.64
N ALA A 237 13.18 -13.54 20.04
CA ALA A 237 14.01 -13.62 21.23
C ALA A 237 15.50 -13.68 20.87
N ALA A 238 16.30 -12.79 21.47
CA ALA A 238 17.75 -12.87 21.41
C ALA A 238 18.29 -14.09 22.18
N GLY A 239 19.40 -14.68 21.72
CA GLY A 239 20.05 -15.78 22.45
C GLY A 239 20.21 -17.05 21.63
N SER A 240 19.80 -18.18 22.20
CA SER A 240 20.12 -19.53 21.70
C SER A 240 19.17 -20.09 20.64
N ASN A 241 18.01 -19.44 20.41
CA ASN A 241 17.05 -19.85 19.40
C ASN A 241 17.50 -19.41 18.01
N LEU A 242 17.63 -20.38 17.10
CA LEU A 242 18.01 -20.13 15.71
C LEU A 242 16.86 -19.44 14.96
N LEU A 243 17.21 -18.39 14.24
CA LEU A 243 16.43 -17.83 13.15
C LEU A 243 16.76 -18.66 11.90
N VAL A 244 15.74 -19.22 11.25
CA VAL A 244 15.88 -20.12 10.10
C VAL A 244 15.18 -19.50 8.90
N ALA A 245 15.91 -19.33 7.81
CA ALA A 245 15.35 -18.84 6.55
C ALA A 245 14.74 -19.99 5.73
N ALA A 246 13.57 -19.76 5.12
CA ALA A 246 12.82 -20.80 4.43
C ALA A 246 13.46 -21.26 3.12
N ASP A 247 13.98 -20.34 2.31
CA ASP A 247 14.46 -20.63 0.95
C ASP A 247 15.97 -20.82 0.89
N SER A 248 16.74 -19.90 1.50
CA SER A 248 18.20 -19.98 1.55
C SER A 248 18.71 -21.06 2.51
N GLY A 249 17.87 -21.52 3.44
CA GLY A 249 18.25 -22.45 4.51
C GLY A 249 19.31 -21.88 5.46
N SER A 250 19.56 -20.57 5.40
CA SER A 250 20.51 -19.87 6.25
C SER A 250 20.00 -19.85 7.69
N THR A 251 20.91 -20.09 8.65
CA THR A 251 20.54 -20.08 10.07
C THR A 251 21.46 -19.18 10.86
N TRP A 252 20.87 -18.25 11.61
CA TRP A 252 21.59 -17.24 12.38
C TRP A 252 21.05 -17.16 13.81
N LEU A 253 21.86 -16.68 14.74
CA LEU A 253 21.40 -16.35 16.09
C LEU A 253 21.19 -14.84 16.19
N ILE A 254 20.16 -14.43 16.94
CA ILE A 254 19.94 -13.02 17.24
C ILE A 254 20.86 -12.64 18.40
N ALA A 255 21.64 -11.57 18.22
CA ALA A 255 22.68 -11.16 19.15
C ALA A 255 22.13 -10.84 20.55
N THR A 256 22.81 -11.29 21.60
CA THR A 256 22.47 -10.96 22.99
C THR A 256 23.42 -9.88 23.50
N GLY A 257 22.91 -8.65 23.67
CA GLY A 257 23.67 -7.52 24.21
C GLY A 257 22.81 -6.68 25.15
N SER A 258 23.32 -6.40 26.36
CA SER A 258 22.75 -5.40 27.27
C SER A 258 22.92 -4.03 26.60
N GLY A 259 21.82 -3.41 26.18
CA GLY A 259 21.82 -2.19 25.35
C GLY A 259 21.65 -2.45 23.86
N THR A 260 21.60 -3.70 23.40
CA THR A 260 20.87 -4.06 22.18
C THR A 260 19.42 -4.15 22.58
N THR A 261 18.79 -2.98 22.77
CA THR A 261 17.41 -2.82 22.32
C THR A 261 17.41 -3.52 20.96
N VAL A 262 16.58 -4.56 20.77
CA VAL A 262 15.99 -4.75 19.43
C VAL A 262 15.62 -3.34 19.08
N THR A 263 16.38 -2.65 18.22
CA THR A 263 16.14 -1.24 17.97
C THR A 263 14.82 -1.27 17.21
N GLY A 264 13.72 -1.37 17.95
CA GLY A 264 12.43 -0.82 17.65
C GLY A 264 12.54 0.70 17.72
N GLY A 265 13.65 1.26 17.23
CA GLY A 265 13.58 2.48 16.49
C GLY A 265 12.74 2.12 15.28
N MET A 266 11.43 2.30 15.45
CA MET A 266 10.47 2.33 14.38
C MET A 266 11.04 3.28 13.35
N THR A 267 11.67 2.74 12.32
CA THR A 267 12.20 3.58 11.26
C THR A 267 11.01 3.83 10.35
N PHE A 268 10.21 4.83 10.72
CA PHE A 268 9.19 5.34 9.82
C PHE A 268 9.88 5.78 8.52
N PRO A 269 9.31 5.49 7.35
CA PRO A 269 9.84 6.00 6.09
C PRO A 269 9.94 7.53 6.21
N THR A 270 11.17 8.04 6.10
CA THR A 270 11.45 9.46 6.30
C THR A 270 10.83 10.28 5.16
N ASN A 271 9.64 10.82 5.39
CA ASN A 271 9.24 12.04 4.69
C ASN A 271 9.97 13.20 5.39
N ASN A 272 10.61 14.10 4.64
CA ASN A 272 11.31 15.28 5.17
C ASN A 272 10.40 16.26 5.95
N TYR A 273 9.10 15.98 6.00
CA TYR A 273 8.07 16.74 6.71
C TYR A 273 7.37 15.93 7.83
N ALA A 274 7.83 14.71 8.13
CA ALA A 274 7.22 13.87 9.17
C ALA A 274 7.81 14.21 10.54
N ASP A 275 7.02 14.90 11.37
CA ASP A 275 7.41 15.28 12.74
C ASP A 275 7.09 14.19 13.78
N ASN A 276 6.63 13.00 13.36
CA ASN A 276 6.17 11.95 14.28
C ASN A 276 7.24 11.53 15.29
N LEU A 277 8.49 11.38 14.85
CA LEU A 277 9.61 11.02 15.74
C LEU A 277 9.92 12.12 16.76
N ASP A 278 9.84 13.37 16.34
CA ASP A 278 10.05 14.53 17.21
C ASP A 278 8.89 14.65 18.21
N ILE A 279 7.65 14.37 17.79
CA ILE A 279 6.47 14.34 18.66
C ILE A 279 6.58 13.23 19.70
N GLU A 280 6.96 12.00 19.32
CA GLU A 280 7.17 10.89 20.26
C GLU A 280 8.30 11.20 21.25
N THR A 281 9.43 11.71 20.76
CA THR A 281 10.58 12.09 21.62
C THR A 281 10.22 13.20 22.60
N LEU A 282 9.47 14.21 22.15
CA LEU A 282 8.97 15.28 23.02
C LEU A 282 7.89 14.80 24.00
N ALA A 283 7.08 13.81 23.62
CA ALA A 283 6.06 13.23 24.49
C ALA A 283 6.67 12.38 25.61
N ASP A 284 7.72 11.61 25.30
CA ASP A 284 8.48 10.84 26.30
C ASP A 284 9.19 11.76 27.30
N ASP A 285 9.69 12.91 26.86
CA ASP A 285 10.27 13.94 27.73
C ASP A 285 9.21 14.69 28.58
N LEU A 286 7.93 14.65 28.20
CA LEU A 286 6.85 15.36 28.89
C LEU A 286 6.37 14.64 30.16
N PHE A 287 6.39 13.30 30.17
CA PHE A 287 5.93 12.49 31.29
C PHE A 287 7.02 11.51 31.75
N ASP A 288 7.77 11.92 32.77
CA ASP A 288 8.74 11.05 33.45
C ASP A 288 8.03 10.02 34.34
N PHE A 289 7.85 8.79 33.84
CA PHE A 289 7.34 7.66 34.61
C PHE A 289 8.44 6.87 35.36
N SER A 290 9.67 7.41 35.44
CA SER A 290 10.77 6.78 36.20
C SER A 290 10.65 6.98 37.71
N ASP A 291 9.76 7.86 38.15
CA ASP A 291 9.49 8.08 39.57
C ASP A 291 8.83 6.84 40.19
N LYS A 292 9.67 6.11 40.93
CA LYS A 292 9.29 5.01 41.81
C LYS A 292 8.23 5.50 42.79
N ASP A 293 7.08 4.82 42.78
CA ASP A 293 5.90 5.10 43.63
C ASP A 293 6.26 5.78 44.96
N PRO A 294 5.88 7.07 45.15
CA PRO A 294 6.22 7.83 46.35
C PRO A 294 5.53 7.31 47.62
N PHE A 295 4.61 6.35 47.50
CA PHE A 295 3.93 5.67 48.62
C PHE A 295 4.39 4.23 48.83
N SER A 296 5.35 3.74 48.04
CA SER A 296 5.96 2.44 48.27
C SER A 296 6.97 2.56 49.41
N GLU A 297 6.48 2.55 50.66
CA GLU A 297 7.34 2.33 51.81
C GLU A 297 7.97 0.94 51.66
N GLY A 298 9.27 0.93 51.38
CA GLY A 298 10.00 -0.21 50.86
C GLY A 298 9.75 -1.51 51.63
N ASN A 299 9.46 -2.57 50.87
CA ASN A 299 10.13 -3.87 50.88
C ASN A 299 9.23 -4.90 50.20
N TYR A 300 9.19 -4.90 48.87
CA TYR A 300 9.01 -6.11 48.05
C TYR A 300 9.79 -5.95 46.74
#